data_AF-X0X8W8-F1
#
_entry.id   AF-X0X8W8-F1
#
_cell.length_a   1.000
_cell.length_b   1.000
_cell.length_c   1.000
_cell.angle_alpha   90.00
_cell.angle_beta   90.00
_cell.angle_gamma   90.00
#
_symmetry.space_group_name_H-M   'P 1'
#
loop_
_entity.id
_entity.type
_entity.pdbx_description
1 polymer ?
#
loop_
_entity_poly.entity_id
_entity_poly.type
_entity_poly.pdbx_seq_one_letter_code
_entity_poly.pdbx_strand_id
1 'polypeptide(L)'
;AMQRRMGEEIGKAKNPGVQRVLDAAILERVRDLVQEPLSGLVGGALSRDERHEQEEALRRQMLEQLGPDVESGMAQQAFGVVFKELLRRRVLDARIRIDGRSLGAIRDVTAEVGLLPRTHGSALFTRGQTQTLTIATLGTVSDEQRIEGLGGDSTKRYMHHYNFPPYSTGEARPLRGPRRREIGHGALAERALLPVLPDQQEFPYTIRLVSEVVSSNGSTSMASACACTLALLDTGVPLKA
;
A
#
# COMPACT_ATOMS: atom_id res chain seq x y z
N ALA A 1 -15.68 -26.44 13.62
CA ALA A 1 -16.14 -27.49 14.56
C ALA A 1 -14.97 -28.28 15.14
N MET A 2 -14.14 -28.94 14.32
CA MET A 2 -13.02 -29.77 14.78
C MET A 2 -12.01 -29.05 15.71
N GLN A 3 -11.49 -27.88 15.30
CA GLN A 3 -10.53 -27.13 16.12
C GLN A 3 -11.09 -26.69 17.48
N ARG A 4 -12.42 -26.48 17.59
CA ARG A 4 -13.06 -26.16 18.87
C ARG A 4 -13.09 -27.38 19.79
N ARG A 5 -13.49 -28.55 19.26
CA ARG A 5 -13.41 -29.83 19.99
C ARG A 5 -11.99 -30.14 20.44
N MET A 6 -10.98 -29.96 19.58
CA MET A 6 -9.58 -30.11 19.98
C MET A 6 -9.16 -29.12 21.07
N GLY A 7 -9.65 -27.88 21.00
CA GLY A 7 -9.42 -26.90 22.08
C GLY A 7 -10.08 -27.28 23.40
N GLU A 8 -11.22 -27.99 23.37
CA GLU A 8 -11.90 -28.50 24.56
C GLU A 8 -11.19 -29.74 25.13
N GLU A 9 -10.76 -30.66 24.27
CA GLU A 9 -10.13 -31.93 24.67
C GLU A 9 -8.66 -31.77 25.09
N ILE A 10 -7.88 -30.99 24.35
CA ILE A 10 -6.41 -30.90 24.50
C ILE A 10 -5.89 -29.45 24.52
N GLY A 11 -6.78 -28.47 24.62
CA GLY A 11 -6.39 -27.06 24.66
C GLY A 11 -5.67 -26.69 25.96
N LYS A 12 -4.65 -25.84 25.85
CA LYS A 12 -3.98 -25.26 27.02
C LYS A 12 -4.86 -24.17 27.65
N ALA A 13 -4.68 -23.95 28.95
CA ALA A 13 -5.30 -22.82 29.64
C ALA A 13 -4.99 -21.52 28.89
N LYS A 14 -6.03 -20.70 28.64
CA LYS A 14 -5.85 -19.42 27.97
C LYS A 14 -4.99 -18.52 28.85
N ASN A 15 -3.93 -17.97 28.28
CA ASN A 15 -3.26 -16.84 28.89
C ASN A 15 -4.21 -15.64 28.81
N PRO A 16 -4.65 -15.04 29.93
CA PRO A 16 -5.54 -13.88 29.90
C PRO A 16 -4.89 -12.68 29.21
N GLY A 17 -3.55 -12.69 29.08
CA GLY A 17 -2.79 -11.59 28.52
C GLY A 17 -2.84 -10.36 29.43
N VAL A 18 -2.08 -9.34 29.07
CA VAL A 18 -2.19 -8.01 29.67
C VAL A 18 -2.73 -7.09 28.59
N GLN A 19 -3.94 -6.59 28.78
CA GLN A 19 -4.50 -5.58 27.91
C GLN A 19 -4.00 -4.22 28.39
N ARG A 20 -3.17 -3.56 27.59
CA ARG A 20 -2.83 -2.16 27.83
C ARG A 20 -4.04 -1.31 27.43
N VAL A 21 -4.64 -0.65 28.40
CA VAL A 21 -5.73 0.30 28.19
C VAL A 21 -5.14 1.70 28.31
N LEU A 22 -5.50 2.56 27.37
CA LEU A 22 -5.12 3.97 27.42
C LEU A 22 -5.85 4.63 28.60
N ASP A 23 -5.12 5.39 29.41
CA ASP A 23 -5.70 6.11 30.54
C ASP A 23 -6.74 7.13 30.05
N ALA A 24 -7.96 7.07 30.61
CA ALA A 24 -9.06 7.93 30.21
C ALA A 24 -8.79 9.41 30.50
N ALA A 25 -8.10 9.73 31.60
CA ALA A 25 -7.73 11.10 31.95
C ALA A 25 -6.69 11.67 30.97
N ILE A 26 -5.73 10.85 30.52
CA ILE A 26 -4.78 11.26 29.47
C ILE A 26 -5.52 11.46 28.15
N LEU A 27 -6.42 10.56 27.78
CA LEU A 27 -7.21 10.67 26.55
C LEU A 27 -8.04 11.96 26.51
N GLU A 28 -8.75 12.28 27.59
CA GLU A 28 -9.57 13.49 27.67
C GLU A 28 -8.70 14.75 27.69
N ARG A 29 -7.60 14.78 28.46
CA ARG A 29 -6.65 15.90 28.39
C ARG A 29 -6.12 16.12 26.98
N VAL A 30 -5.70 15.05 26.29
CA VAL A 30 -5.23 15.14 24.90
C VAL A 30 -6.35 15.63 24.00
N ARG A 31 -7.57 15.09 24.12
CA ARG A 31 -8.74 15.50 23.35
C ARG A 31 -8.99 16.99 23.48
N ASP A 32 -9.01 17.53 24.70
CA ASP A 32 -9.24 18.96 24.95
C ASP A 32 -8.21 19.84 24.24
N LEU A 33 -6.93 19.41 24.20
CA LEU A 33 -5.86 20.17 23.56
C LEU A 33 -5.91 20.11 22.03
N VAL A 34 -6.30 18.98 21.45
CA VAL A 34 -6.12 18.74 20.01
C VAL A 34 -7.40 18.67 19.19
N GLN A 35 -8.58 18.55 19.80
CA GLN A 35 -9.83 18.28 19.08
C GLN A 35 -10.19 19.41 18.10
N GLU A 36 -10.12 20.66 18.53
CA GLU A 36 -10.42 21.83 17.69
C GLU A 36 -9.42 21.97 16.53
N PRO A 37 -8.09 22.02 16.77
CA PRO A 37 -7.12 22.16 15.67
C PRO A 37 -7.12 20.94 14.74
N LEU A 38 -7.34 19.73 15.25
CA LEU A 38 -7.49 18.54 14.40
C LEU A 38 -8.76 18.58 13.56
N SER A 39 -9.86 19.13 14.07
CA SER A 39 -11.10 19.27 13.29
C SER A 39 -10.89 20.23 12.11
N GLY A 40 -10.17 21.33 12.33
CA GLY A 40 -9.74 22.24 11.26
C GLY A 40 -8.86 21.54 10.23
N LEU A 41 -7.83 20.80 10.67
CA LEU A 41 -6.90 20.08 9.80
C LEU A 41 -7.61 18.99 8.97
N VAL A 42 -8.45 18.17 9.61
CA VAL A 42 -9.28 17.14 8.93
C VAL A 42 -10.29 17.79 7.99
N GLY A 43 -10.69 19.03 8.29
CA GLY A 43 -11.58 19.88 7.51
C GLY A 43 -10.98 20.48 6.24
N GLY A 44 -9.68 20.78 6.26
CA GLY A 44 -9.02 21.69 5.32
C GLY A 44 -8.68 21.15 3.93
N ALA A 45 -8.95 19.86 3.64
CA ALA A 45 -8.63 19.23 2.35
C ALA A 45 -7.17 19.44 1.90
N LEU A 46 -6.25 19.46 2.85
CA LEU A 46 -4.82 19.70 2.64
C LEU A 46 -4.16 18.59 1.82
N SER A 47 -3.05 18.92 1.15
CA SER A 47 -2.18 17.91 0.57
C SER A 47 -1.59 17.00 1.65
N ARG A 48 -1.06 15.84 1.24
CA ARG A 48 -0.44 14.88 2.18
C ARG A 48 0.67 15.53 3.01
N ASP A 49 1.52 16.31 2.36
CA ASP A 49 2.76 16.82 2.98
C ASP A 49 2.45 17.98 3.92
N GLU A 50 1.61 18.94 3.50
CA GLU A 50 1.12 20.02 4.37
C GLU A 50 0.39 19.44 5.59
N ARG A 51 -0.44 18.42 5.39
CA ARG A 51 -1.14 17.77 6.49
C ARG A 51 -0.17 17.11 7.46
N HIS A 52 0.85 16.41 6.94
CA HIS A 52 1.84 15.76 7.78
C HIS A 52 2.62 16.77 8.62
N GLU A 53 3.04 17.89 8.02
CA GLU A 53 3.73 18.97 8.72
C GLU A 53 2.88 19.57 9.84
N GLN A 54 1.61 19.87 9.56
CA GLN A 54 0.69 20.42 10.57
C GLN A 54 0.38 19.41 11.68
N GLU A 55 0.22 18.12 11.34
CA GLU A 55 0.03 17.05 12.33
C GLU A 55 1.26 16.95 13.27
N GLU A 56 2.48 17.00 12.75
CA GLU A 56 3.71 16.94 13.55
C GLU A 56 3.91 18.20 14.41
N ALA A 57 3.57 19.38 13.88
CA ALA A 57 3.56 20.61 14.67
C ALA A 57 2.59 20.50 15.86
N LEU A 58 1.37 20.01 15.62
CA LEU A 58 0.38 19.84 16.67
C LEU A 58 0.77 18.77 17.70
N ARG A 59 1.39 17.67 17.27
CA ARG A 59 1.94 16.65 18.18
C ARG A 59 3.00 17.24 19.12
N ARG A 60 3.90 18.09 18.61
CA ARG A 60 4.92 18.75 19.42
C ARG A 60 4.30 19.71 20.45
N GLN A 61 3.39 20.57 20.00
CA GLN A 61 2.68 21.49 20.88
C GLN A 61 1.89 20.76 21.98
N MET A 62 1.19 19.68 21.62
CA MET A 62 0.48 18.84 22.58
C MET A 62 1.42 18.28 23.65
N LEU A 63 2.58 17.73 23.26
CA LEU A 63 3.55 17.18 24.21
C LEU A 63 4.13 18.26 25.13
N GLU A 64 4.42 19.45 24.61
CA GLU A 64 4.90 20.59 25.42
C GLU A 64 3.86 21.01 26.47
N GLN A 65 2.58 21.07 26.10
CA GLN A 65 1.49 21.48 27.01
C GLN A 65 1.13 20.42 28.05
N LEU A 66 1.29 19.13 27.73
CA LEU A 66 1.02 18.04 28.68
C LEU A 66 2.07 17.96 29.79
N GLY A 67 3.29 18.44 29.52
CA GLY A 67 4.41 18.44 30.44
C GLY A 67 5.11 17.07 30.53
N PRO A 68 6.26 17.00 31.23
CA PRO A 68 7.10 15.79 31.31
C PRO A 68 6.48 14.64 32.11
N ASP A 69 5.45 14.92 32.92
CA ASP A 69 4.79 13.92 33.77
C ASP A 69 3.93 12.92 32.97
N VAL A 70 3.61 13.24 31.71
CA VAL A 70 2.84 12.36 30.83
C VAL A 70 3.79 11.57 29.93
N GLU A 71 3.66 10.24 29.93
CA GLU A 71 4.44 9.39 29.03
C GLU A 71 4.12 9.73 27.56
N SER A 72 5.13 10.18 26.82
CA SER A 72 5.00 10.58 25.41
C SER A 72 4.36 9.49 24.54
N GLY A 73 4.67 8.21 24.79
CA GLY A 73 4.08 7.08 24.09
C GLY A 73 2.56 6.99 24.26
N MET A 74 2.05 7.24 25.48
CA MET A 74 0.62 7.27 25.76
C MET A 74 -0.07 8.49 25.14
N ALA A 75 0.55 9.66 25.21
CA ALA A 75 0.02 10.88 24.60
C ALA A 75 -0.11 10.75 23.07
N GLN A 76 0.91 10.19 22.41
CA GLN A 76 0.88 9.92 20.96
C GLN A 76 -0.21 8.91 20.57
N GLN A 77 -0.43 7.87 21.39
CA GLN A 77 -1.53 6.93 21.18
C GLN A 77 -2.89 7.62 21.32
N ALA A 78 -3.07 8.44 22.36
CA ALA A 78 -4.29 9.23 22.57
C ALA A 78 -4.57 10.18 21.39
N PHE A 79 -3.55 10.88 20.89
CA PHE A 79 -3.65 11.71 19.69
C PHE A 79 -4.17 10.90 18.50
N GLY A 80 -3.59 9.72 18.27
CA GLY A 80 -4.00 8.82 17.19
C GLY A 80 -5.46 8.35 17.31
N VAL A 81 -5.95 8.14 18.53
CA VAL A 81 -7.36 7.80 18.80
C VAL A 81 -8.27 8.97 18.43
N VAL A 82 -7.99 10.18 18.93
CA VAL A 82 -8.79 11.38 18.65
C VAL A 82 -8.80 11.70 17.16
N PHE A 83 -7.63 11.66 16.50
CA PHE A 83 -7.52 11.88 15.07
C PHE A 83 -8.35 10.90 14.23
N LYS A 84 -8.27 9.60 14.57
CA LYS A 84 -9.04 8.55 13.88
C LYS A 84 -10.55 8.71 14.10
N GLU A 85 -10.96 9.12 15.29
CA GLU A 85 -12.37 9.40 15.61
C GLU A 85 -12.92 10.55 14.77
N LEU A 86 -12.21 11.69 14.73
CA LEU A 86 -12.60 12.86 13.95
C LEU A 86 -12.66 12.55 12.45
N LEU A 87 -11.68 11.81 11.94
CA LEU A 87 -11.69 11.35 10.55
C LEU A 87 -12.90 10.49 10.21
N ARG A 88 -13.23 9.53 11.09
CA ARG A 88 -14.40 8.66 10.90
C ARG A 88 -15.69 9.46 10.95
N ARG A 89 -15.85 10.37 11.92
CA ARG A 89 -17.01 11.26 12.01
C ARG A 89 -17.19 12.07 10.74
N ARG A 90 -16.14 12.72 10.24
CA ARG A 90 -16.20 13.49 8.98
C ARG A 90 -16.70 12.65 7.80
N VAL A 91 -16.17 11.43 7.64
CA VAL A 91 -16.57 10.54 6.53
C VAL A 91 -18.03 10.08 6.68
N LEU A 92 -18.48 9.82 7.92
CA LEU A 92 -19.84 9.34 8.19
C LEU A 92 -20.87 10.47 8.07
N ASP A 93 -20.59 11.63 8.66
CA ASP A 93 -21.54 12.73 8.82
C ASP A 93 -21.51 13.66 7.60
N ALA A 94 -20.32 14.11 7.19
CA ALA A 94 -20.15 15.04 6.08
C ALA A 94 -19.98 14.37 4.72
N ARG A 95 -19.82 13.02 4.67
CA ARG A 95 -19.60 12.24 3.43
C ARG A 95 -18.40 12.69 2.59
N ILE A 96 -17.45 13.37 3.24
CA ILE A 96 -16.24 13.93 2.62
C ILE A 96 -15.02 13.24 3.22
N ARG A 97 -14.07 12.88 2.36
CA ARG A 97 -12.79 12.26 2.75
C ARG A 97 -11.79 13.31 3.20
N ILE A 98 -10.70 12.85 3.80
CA ILE A 98 -9.60 13.71 4.31
C ILE A 98 -8.97 14.61 3.23
N ASP A 99 -9.00 14.16 1.98
CA ASP A 99 -8.48 14.88 0.81
C ASP A 99 -9.57 15.64 0.04
N GLY A 100 -10.70 15.94 0.70
CA GLY A 100 -11.81 16.72 0.14
C GLY A 100 -12.72 15.97 -0.84
N ARG A 101 -12.35 14.77 -1.29
CA ARG A 101 -13.14 13.99 -2.24
C ARG A 101 -14.43 13.45 -1.63
N SER A 102 -15.46 13.32 -2.47
CA SER A 102 -16.67 12.55 -2.14
C SER A 102 -16.35 11.05 -2.05
N LEU A 103 -17.30 10.25 -1.54
CA LEU A 103 -17.12 8.80 -1.38
C LEU A 103 -16.94 8.06 -2.72
N GLY A 104 -17.56 8.55 -3.79
CA GLY A 104 -17.48 7.94 -5.13
C GLY A 104 -16.37 8.50 -6.03
N ALA A 105 -15.74 9.62 -5.66
CA ALA A 105 -14.74 10.26 -6.49
C ALA A 105 -13.41 9.48 -6.50
N ILE A 106 -12.91 9.16 -7.69
CA ILE A 106 -11.55 8.64 -7.91
C ILE A 106 -10.58 9.83 -7.97
N ARG A 107 -9.30 9.59 -7.65
CA ARG A 107 -8.25 10.60 -7.88
C ARG A 107 -7.96 10.71 -9.36
N ASP A 108 -7.38 11.83 -9.78
CA ASP A 108 -6.95 12.03 -11.17
C ASP A 108 -6.05 10.89 -11.63
N VAL A 109 -6.28 10.43 -12.87
CA VAL A 109 -5.56 9.32 -13.48
C VAL A 109 -4.85 9.83 -14.73
N THR A 110 -3.56 9.54 -14.84
CA THR A 110 -2.79 9.73 -16.07
C THR A 110 -2.04 8.44 -16.40
N ALA A 111 -1.80 8.22 -17.68
CA ALA A 111 -1.11 7.05 -18.19
C ALA A 111 -0.27 7.43 -19.40
N GLU A 112 0.96 6.94 -19.44
CA GLU A 112 1.91 7.14 -20.54
C GLU A 112 2.56 5.78 -20.87
N VAL A 113 2.88 5.55 -22.14
CA VAL A 113 3.54 4.33 -22.64
C VAL A 113 4.77 4.70 -23.48
N GLY A 114 5.70 3.76 -23.68
CA GLY A 114 6.88 4.00 -24.51
C GLY A 114 7.88 5.01 -23.93
N LEU A 115 7.92 5.18 -22.60
CA LEU A 115 8.80 6.15 -21.93
C LEU A 115 10.29 5.80 -22.05
N LEU A 116 10.63 4.51 -22.02
CA LEU A 116 12.01 4.04 -22.00
C LEU A 116 12.44 3.57 -23.41
N PRO A 117 13.48 4.18 -24.00
CA PRO A 117 13.76 4.02 -25.44
C PRO A 117 14.31 2.65 -25.86
N ARG A 118 14.76 1.81 -24.92
CA ARG A 118 15.41 0.52 -25.22
C ARG A 118 14.71 -0.69 -24.61
N THR A 119 13.68 -0.49 -23.79
CA THR A 119 12.91 -1.59 -23.22
C THR A 119 11.95 -2.14 -24.27
N HIS A 120 11.58 -3.42 -24.19
CA HIS A 120 10.57 -3.98 -25.08
C HIS A 120 9.22 -3.26 -24.94
N GLY A 121 8.87 -2.85 -23.73
CA GLY A 121 7.74 -1.96 -23.48
C GLY A 121 7.83 -1.32 -22.10
N SER A 122 7.20 -0.17 -21.94
CA SER A 122 7.20 0.57 -20.68
C SER A 122 5.92 1.37 -20.51
N ALA A 123 5.48 1.53 -19.26
CA ALA A 123 4.31 2.36 -18.96
C ALA A 123 4.44 3.04 -17.59
N LEU A 124 4.07 4.32 -17.54
CA LEU A 124 3.94 5.09 -16.31
C LEU A 124 2.45 5.29 -16.02
N PHE A 125 1.97 4.73 -14.93
CA PHE A 125 0.60 4.93 -14.46
C PHE A 125 0.60 5.78 -13.19
N THR A 126 -0.18 6.86 -13.19
CA THR A 126 -0.35 7.76 -12.05
C THR A 126 -1.81 7.84 -11.66
N ARG A 127 -2.10 7.71 -10.36
CA ARG A 127 -3.42 7.94 -9.77
C ARG A 127 -3.30 8.79 -8.52
N GLY A 128 -3.54 10.09 -8.65
CA GLY A 128 -3.16 11.11 -7.67
C GLY A 128 -1.68 11.00 -7.32
N GLN A 129 -1.35 10.89 -6.03
CA GLN A 129 0.03 10.73 -5.56
C GLN A 129 0.56 9.28 -5.55
N THR A 130 -0.14 8.33 -6.19
CA THR A 130 0.40 6.97 -6.39
C THR A 130 0.87 6.85 -7.83
N GLN A 131 2.15 6.53 -8.03
CA GLN A 131 2.77 6.42 -9.34
C GLN A 131 3.58 5.13 -9.45
N THR A 132 3.45 4.42 -10.57
CA THR A 132 4.19 3.18 -10.83
C THR A 132 4.66 3.16 -12.28
N LEU A 133 5.96 2.95 -12.45
CA LEU A 133 6.60 2.72 -13.73
C LEU A 133 6.77 1.21 -13.90
N THR A 134 6.16 0.62 -14.92
CA THR A 134 6.34 -0.79 -15.24
C THR A 134 7.14 -0.95 -16.52
N ILE A 135 8.08 -1.88 -16.49
CA ILE A 135 8.94 -2.27 -17.60
C ILE A 135 8.60 -3.70 -17.99
N ALA A 136 8.33 -3.91 -19.27
CA ALA A 136 8.09 -5.22 -19.84
C ALA A 136 9.31 -5.73 -20.62
N THR A 137 9.63 -7.00 -20.43
CA THR A 137 10.72 -7.68 -21.12
C THR A 137 10.23 -9.04 -21.63
N LEU A 138 10.44 -9.29 -22.93
CA LEU A 138 10.23 -10.58 -23.57
C LEU A 138 11.55 -11.36 -23.61
N GLY A 139 11.47 -12.65 -23.34
CA GLY A 139 12.58 -13.60 -23.39
C GLY A 139 12.17 -14.88 -24.11
N THR A 140 13.14 -15.78 -24.32
CA THR A 140 12.89 -17.09 -24.92
C THR A 140 12.33 -18.06 -23.87
N VAL A 141 11.89 -19.24 -24.30
CA VAL A 141 11.40 -20.30 -23.39
C VAL A 141 12.48 -20.75 -22.39
N SER A 142 13.77 -20.62 -22.72
CA SER A 142 14.85 -20.95 -21.77
C SER A 142 14.95 -19.95 -20.60
N ASP A 143 14.34 -18.77 -20.72
CA ASP A 143 14.32 -17.74 -19.68
C ASP A 143 13.18 -17.95 -18.66
N GLU A 144 12.34 -18.98 -18.83
CA GLU A 144 11.30 -19.32 -17.85
C GLU A 144 11.91 -19.61 -16.47
N GLN A 145 11.28 -19.08 -15.42
CA GLN A 145 11.75 -19.34 -14.06
C GLN A 145 11.43 -20.79 -13.68
N ARG A 146 12.46 -21.59 -13.40
CA ARG A 146 12.34 -22.92 -12.78
C ARG A 146 12.11 -22.78 -11.28
N ILE A 147 11.11 -23.49 -10.75
CA ILE A 147 10.71 -23.46 -9.34
C ILE A 147 10.74 -24.89 -8.81
N GLU A 148 11.73 -25.17 -7.98
CA GLU A 148 11.85 -26.43 -7.22
C GLU A 148 11.15 -26.23 -5.87
N GLY A 149 9.95 -26.80 -5.73
CA GLY A 149 9.09 -26.63 -4.55
C GLY A 149 8.80 -27.95 -3.83
N LEU A 150 8.21 -27.85 -2.65
CA LEU A 150 7.77 -29.03 -1.88
C LEU A 150 6.75 -29.90 -2.64
N GLY A 151 6.02 -29.31 -3.60
CA GLY A 151 5.06 -30.01 -4.45
C GLY A 151 5.65 -30.59 -5.74
N GLY A 152 6.97 -30.48 -5.94
CA GLY A 152 7.66 -30.85 -7.17
C GLY A 152 8.14 -29.65 -7.99
N ASP A 153 8.69 -29.96 -9.16
CA ASP A 153 9.30 -28.98 -10.07
C ASP A 153 8.25 -28.38 -11.00
N SER A 154 8.34 -27.07 -11.22
CA SER A 154 7.47 -26.34 -12.14
C SER A 154 8.23 -25.23 -12.86
N THR A 155 7.66 -24.69 -13.93
CA THR A 155 8.18 -23.50 -14.61
C THR A 155 7.16 -22.37 -14.59
N LYS A 156 7.65 -21.15 -14.73
CA LYS A 156 6.85 -19.93 -14.70
C LYS A 156 7.23 -19.02 -15.86
N ARG A 157 6.36 -19.01 -16.87
CA ARG A 157 6.46 -18.21 -18.10
C ARG A 157 6.22 -16.72 -17.87
N TYR A 158 5.32 -16.38 -16.95
CA TYR A 158 5.00 -14.99 -16.62
C TYR A 158 5.48 -14.65 -15.22
N MET A 159 6.41 -13.70 -15.12
CA MET A 159 7.01 -13.25 -13.88
C MET A 159 6.71 -11.78 -13.66
N HIS A 160 6.27 -11.42 -12.46
CA HIS A 160 6.16 -10.02 -12.06
C HIS A 160 6.99 -9.74 -10.81
N HIS A 161 7.90 -8.77 -10.92
CA HIS A 161 8.66 -8.23 -9.80
C HIS A 161 8.11 -6.86 -9.43
N TYR A 162 7.91 -6.64 -8.13
CA TYR A 162 7.41 -5.39 -7.60
C TYR A 162 8.43 -4.83 -6.63
N ASN A 163 8.86 -3.60 -6.89
CA ASN A 163 9.88 -2.90 -6.12
C ASN A 163 9.26 -1.69 -5.42
N PHE A 164 9.49 -1.58 -4.11
CA PHE A 164 8.99 -0.49 -3.27
C PHE A 164 10.15 0.25 -2.60
N PRO A 165 10.84 1.13 -3.34
CA PRO A 165 11.99 1.82 -2.81
C PRO A 165 11.59 2.85 -1.74
N PRO A 166 12.48 3.18 -0.78
CA PRO A 166 12.18 4.09 0.33
C PRO A 166 11.77 5.51 -0.12
N TYR A 167 12.32 5.98 -1.24
CA TYR A 167 11.99 7.29 -1.79
C TYR A 167 10.50 7.39 -2.18
N SER A 168 9.83 6.28 -2.49
CA SER A 168 8.42 6.27 -2.88
C SER A 168 7.48 6.81 -1.80
N THR A 169 7.90 6.78 -0.54
CA THR A 169 7.17 7.37 0.59
C THR A 169 7.84 8.60 1.18
N GLY A 170 8.94 9.07 0.58
CA GLY A 170 9.75 10.18 1.10
C GLY A 170 10.65 9.80 2.28
N GLU A 171 10.93 8.51 2.47
CA GLU A 171 11.74 8.02 3.61
C GLU A 171 13.14 7.59 3.16
N ALA A 172 14.13 7.70 4.03
CA ALA A 172 15.47 7.16 3.82
C ALA A 172 15.62 5.80 4.52
N ARG A 173 15.90 4.73 3.75
CA ARG A 173 16.24 3.40 4.29
C ARG A 173 17.27 2.70 3.38
N PRO A 174 18.08 1.76 3.89
CA PRO A 174 18.97 0.98 3.03
C PRO A 174 18.19 0.15 2.01
N LEU A 175 18.64 0.16 0.76
CA LEU A 175 18.16 -0.76 -0.27
C LEU A 175 18.67 -2.17 0.04
N ARG A 176 17.74 -3.09 0.30
CA ARG A 176 17.99 -4.52 0.53
C ARG A 176 17.14 -5.32 -0.45
N GLY A 177 17.24 -6.64 -0.39
CA GLY A 177 16.35 -7.53 -1.15
C GLY A 177 14.86 -7.32 -0.80
N PRO A 178 13.97 -7.90 -1.62
CA PRO A 178 12.53 -7.68 -1.51
C PRO A 178 11.97 -8.14 -0.17
N ARG A 179 11.13 -7.31 0.45
CA ARG A 179 10.42 -7.62 1.68
C ARG A 179 9.19 -8.50 1.38
N ARG A 180 8.66 -9.17 2.40
CA ARG A 180 7.44 -10.00 2.29
C ARG A 180 6.25 -9.26 1.66
N ARG A 181 6.10 -7.95 1.94
CA ARG A 181 5.03 -7.13 1.35
C ARG A 181 5.23 -6.90 -0.15
N GLU A 182 6.46 -6.72 -0.58
CA GLU A 182 6.79 -6.55 -2.01
C GLU A 182 6.53 -7.83 -2.78
N ILE A 183 6.93 -8.98 -2.22
CA ILE A 183 6.62 -10.31 -2.78
C ILE A 183 5.09 -10.51 -2.87
N GLY A 184 4.36 -10.19 -1.80
CA GLY A 184 2.90 -10.32 -1.77
C GLY A 184 2.18 -9.41 -2.78
N HIS A 185 2.60 -8.14 -2.91
CA HIS A 185 2.06 -7.23 -3.90
C HIS A 185 2.44 -7.62 -5.33
N GLY A 186 3.66 -8.13 -5.53
CA GLY A 186 4.13 -8.68 -6.80
C GLY A 186 3.25 -9.84 -7.25
N ALA A 187 3.02 -10.82 -6.38
CA ALA A 187 2.12 -11.94 -6.64
C ALA A 187 0.67 -11.50 -6.87
N LEU A 188 0.18 -10.47 -6.16
CA LEU A 188 -1.18 -9.95 -6.36
C LEU A 188 -1.37 -9.38 -7.76
N ALA A 189 -0.46 -8.50 -8.19
CA ALA A 189 -0.53 -7.91 -9.53
C ALA A 189 -0.27 -8.96 -10.62
N GLU A 190 0.59 -9.95 -10.36
CA GLU A 190 0.78 -11.09 -11.26
C GLU A 190 -0.52 -11.85 -11.48
N ARG A 191 -1.18 -12.24 -10.38
CA ARG A 191 -2.46 -12.96 -10.43
C ARG A 191 -3.58 -12.18 -11.10
N ALA A 192 -3.54 -10.85 -11.05
CA ALA A 192 -4.51 -10.00 -11.72
C ALA A 192 -4.40 -10.07 -13.25
N LEU A 193 -3.19 -10.28 -13.79
CA LEU A 193 -2.94 -10.32 -15.23
C LEU A 193 -2.99 -11.74 -15.80
N LEU A 194 -2.75 -12.78 -14.99
CA LEU A 194 -2.80 -14.19 -15.45
C LEU A 194 -4.02 -14.54 -16.32
N PRO A 195 -5.27 -14.12 -15.99
CA PRO A 195 -6.45 -14.49 -16.77
C PRO A 195 -6.50 -13.88 -18.18
N VAL A 196 -5.80 -12.77 -18.42
CA VAL A 196 -5.82 -12.04 -19.69
C VAL A 196 -4.58 -12.25 -20.54
N LEU A 197 -3.62 -13.07 -20.08
CA LEU A 197 -2.44 -13.39 -20.87
C LEU A 197 -2.77 -14.37 -22.01
N PRO A 198 -2.12 -14.23 -23.17
CA PRO A 198 -2.24 -15.20 -24.26
C PRO A 198 -1.63 -16.55 -23.84
N ASP A 199 -2.16 -17.63 -24.41
CA ASP A 199 -1.63 -18.96 -24.17
C ASP A 199 -0.22 -19.10 -24.79
N GLN A 200 0.58 -20.05 -24.28
CA GLN A 200 1.96 -20.21 -24.74
C GLN A 200 2.05 -20.60 -26.23
N GLN A 201 1.03 -21.29 -26.76
CA GLN A 201 0.96 -21.66 -28.17
C GLN A 201 0.74 -20.45 -29.09
N GLU A 202 0.01 -19.44 -28.60
CA GLU A 202 -0.29 -18.22 -29.35
C GLU A 202 0.86 -17.19 -29.25
N PHE A 203 1.53 -17.15 -28.10
CA PHE A 203 2.62 -16.21 -27.85
C PHE A 203 3.79 -16.91 -27.13
N PRO A 204 4.71 -17.59 -27.84
CA PRO A 204 5.72 -18.48 -27.26
C PRO A 204 6.93 -17.75 -26.66
N TYR A 205 6.67 -16.70 -25.87
CA TYR A 205 7.68 -15.91 -25.17
C TYR A 205 7.51 -15.99 -23.67
N THR A 206 8.64 -15.93 -22.96
CA THR A 206 8.68 -15.65 -21.53
C THR A 206 8.46 -14.16 -21.31
N ILE A 207 7.64 -13.81 -20.32
CA ILE A 207 7.24 -12.43 -20.04
C ILE A 207 7.71 -12.07 -18.63
N ARG A 208 8.57 -11.06 -18.52
CA ARG A 208 9.00 -10.49 -17.24
C ARG A 208 8.55 -9.04 -17.15
N LEU A 209 7.74 -8.75 -16.13
CA LEU A 209 7.38 -7.38 -15.76
C LEU A 209 8.11 -6.97 -14.50
N VAL A 210 8.59 -5.73 -14.47
CA VAL A 210 9.18 -5.10 -13.30
C VAL A 210 8.44 -3.79 -13.04
N SER A 211 7.74 -3.71 -11.91
CA SER A 211 7.03 -2.52 -11.47
C SER A 211 7.84 -1.78 -10.41
N GLU A 212 8.32 -0.60 -10.76
CA GLU A 212 8.99 0.35 -9.88
C GLU A 212 7.95 1.34 -9.33
N VAL A 213 7.71 1.30 -8.02
CA VAL A 213 6.84 2.29 -7.38
C VAL A 213 7.61 3.59 -7.21
N VAL A 214 7.29 4.58 -8.05
CA VAL A 214 7.93 5.89 -8.03
C VAL A 214 7.41 6.75 -6.88
N SER A 215 6.09 6.68 -6.62
CA SER A 215 5.45 7.39 -5.52
C SER A 215 4.28 6.60 -4.95
N SER A 216 4.05 6.68 -3.64
CA SER A 216 3.05 5.88 -2.94
C SER A 216 2.17 6.73 -2.03
N ASN A 217 0.88 6.81 -2.37
CA ASN A 217 -0.17 7.25 -1.46
C ASN A 217 -1.44 6.40 -1.62
N GLY A 218 -1.28 5.07 -1.61
CA GLY A 218 -2.38 4.12 -1.56
C GLY A 218 -2.50 3.22 -2.79
N SER A 219 -2.62 1.91 -2.50
CA SER A 219 -2.82 0.80 -3.44
C SER A 219 -1.94 0.87 -4.69
N THR A 220 -0.63 0.85 -4.45
CA THR A 220 0.42 0.76 -5.47
C THR A 220 0.39 -0.58 -6.21
N SER A 221 -0.05 -1.67 -5.58
CA SER A 221 -0.26 -2.96 -6.25
C SER A 221 -1.29 -2.90 -7.38
N MET A 222 -2.39 -2.16 -7.19
CA MET A 222 -3.38 -1.97 -8.25
C MET A 222 -2.89 -0.99 -9.32
N ALA A 223 -2.08 0.01 -8.94
CA ALA A 223 -1.40 0.85 -9.91
C ALA A 223 -0.44 0.02 -10.77
N SER A 224 0.29 -0.94 -10.18
CA SER A 224 1.11 -1.91 -10.92
C SER A 224 0.27 -2.75 -11.88
N ALA A 225 -0.91 -3.25 -11.50
CA ALA A 225 -1.75 -3.99 -12.43
C ALA A 225 -2.15 -3.15 -13.67
N CYS A 226 -2.49 -1.88 -13.48
CA CYS A 226 -2.76 -0.95 -14.58
C CYS A 226 -1.52 -0.71 -15.45
N ALA A 227 -0.38 -0.41 -14.83
CA ALA A 227 0.89 -0.18 -15.54
C ALA A 227 1.39 -1.45 -16.27
N CYS A 228 1.23 -2.64 -15.69
CA CYS A 228 1.53 -3.92 -16.32
C CYS A 228 0.71 -4.12 -17.59
N THR A 229 -0.59 -3.84 -17.54
CA THR A 229 -1.47 -3.95 -18.71
C THR A 229 -0.97 -3.06 -19.84
N LEU A 230 -0.69 -1.79 -19.54
CA LEU A 230 -0.21 -0.81 -20.50
C LEU A 230 1.17 -1.18 -21.06
N ALA A 231 2.11 -1.62 -20.22
CA ALA A 231 3.44 -2.03 -20.65
C ALA A 231 3.42 -3.30 -21.52
N LEU A 232 2.52 -4.24 -21.26
CA LEU A 232 2.30 -5.41 -22.12
C LEU A 232 1.72 -5.00 -23.48
N LEU A 233 0.76 -4.09 -23.52
CA LEU A 233 0.23 -3.58 -24.79
C LEU A 233 1.29 -2.81 -25.59
N ASP A 234 2.15 -2.04 -24.93
CA ASP A 234 3.29 -1.35 -25.54
C ASP A 234 4.30 -2.33 -26.17
N THR A 235 4.50 -3.52 -25.59
CA THR A 235 5.32 -4.57 -26.23
C THR A 235 4.66 -5.25 -27.42
N GLY A 236 3.35 -5.07 -27.62
CA GLY A 236 2.57 -5.80 -28.63
C GLY A 236 2.12 -7.20 -28.19
N VAL A 237 2.18 -7.53 -26.90
CA VAL A 237 1.61 -8.78 -26.36
C VAL A 237 0.09 -8.79 -26.59
N PRO A 238 -0.48 -9.83 -27.24
CA PRO A 238 -1.91 -9.90 -27.54
C PRO A 238 -2.70 -10.34 -26.31
N LEU A 239 -3.05 -9.40 -25.42
CA LEU A 239 -3.90 -9.69 -24.26
C LEU A 239 -5.32 -10.07 -24.69
N LYS A 240 -5.92 -11.02 -23.95
CA LYS A 240 -7.31 -11.44 -24.14
C LYS A 240 -8.27 -10.34 -23.63
N ALA A 241 -9.35 -10.11 -24.38
CA ALA A 241 -10.40 -9.15 -24.04
C ALA A 241 -11.35 -9.64 -22.94
#